data_AF-H1LYN0-F1
#
_entry.id   AF-H1LYN0-F1
#
_cell.length_a   1.000
_cell.length_b   1.000
_cell.length_c   1.000
_cell.angle_alpha   90.00
_cell.angle_beta   90.00
_cell.angle_gamma   90.00
#
_symmetry.space_group_name_H-M   'P 1'
#
loop_
_entity.id
_entity.type
_entity.pdbx_description
1 polymer ?
#
loop_
_entity_poly.entity_id
_entity_poly.type
_entity_poly.pdbx_seq_one_letter_code
_entity_poly.pdbx_strand_id
1 'polypeptide(L)'
;MNKKTLKILEFEKIINSLVDMASSEPAKKLCSKLKPSTNIAEIQKDQSHTTAALDRIRLKGNLSLSEVKDIKDSLKRLEIGSSLSQVELMKILSILNAAAKAISYGLHDDDPSYDVLEEYFITLDECKPLKKELSRCIISEEIIAGICIPGT
;
A
#
# COMPACT_ATOMS: atom_id res chain seq x y z
N MET A 1 -20.46 19.07 -6.02
CA MET A 1 -19.57 20.14 -5.54
C MET A 1 -19.28 21.14 -6.66
N ASN A 2 -19.29 22.45 -6.41
CA ASN A 2 -19.05 23.47 -7.43
C ASN A 2 -17.55 23.67 -7.70
N LYS A 3 -17.10 23.55 -8.95
CA LYS A 3 -15.69 23.72 -9.36
C LYS A 3 -15.13 25.11 -9.03
N LYS A 4 -15.97 26.16 -9.09
CA LYS A 4 -15.57 27.54 -8.74
C LYS A 4 -15.20 27.64 -7.27
N THR A 5 -15.97 26.99 -6.38
CA THR A 5 -15.70 26.96 -4.94
C THR A 5 -14.38 26.26 -4.64
N LEU A 6 -14.11 25.10 -5.26
CA LEU A 6 -12.85 24.38 -5.06
C LEU A 6 -11.62 25.20 -5.47
N LYS A 7 -11.74 25.99 -6.54
CA LYS A 7 -10.68 26.89 -6.98
C LYS A 7 -10.47 28.06 -6.01
N ILE A 8 -11.55 28.66 -5.50
CA ILE A 8 -11.48 29.75 -4.52
C ILE A 8 -10.86 29.28 -3.20
N LEU A 9 -11.20 28.08 -2.75
CA LEU A 9 -10.64 27.47 -1.54
C LEU A 9 -9.24 26.87 -1.75
N GLU A 10 -8.66 27.05 -2.95
CA GLU A 10 -7.35 26.52 -3.33
C GLU A 10 -7.17 25.02 -3.04
N PHE A 11 -8.25 24.24 -3.19
CA PHE A 11 -8.25 22.83 -2.83
C PHE A 11 -7.19 22.03 -3.59
N GLU A 12 -6.91 22.41 -4.84
CA GLU A 12 -5.85 21.82 -5.65
C GLU A 12 -4.46 21.94 -4.99
N LYS A 13 -4.17 23.03 -4.26
CA LYS A 13 -2.90 23.18 -3.55
C LYS A 13 -2.80 22.18 -2.39
N ILE A 14 -3.88 21.98 -1.65
CA ILE A 14 -3.95 21.00 -0.55
C ILE A 14 -3.70 19.59 -1.10
N ILE A 15 -4.35 19.24 -2.22
CA ILE A 15 -4.14 17.95 -2.88
C ILE A 15 -2.70 17.77 -3.32
N ASN A 16 -2.08 18.79 -3.93
CA ASN A 16 -0.68 18.71 -4.35
C ASN A 16 0.25 18.48 -3.14
N SER A 17 0.04 19.19 -2.04
CA SER A 17 0.81 18.95 -0.80
C SER A 17 0.64 17.53 -0.26
N LEU A 18 -0.56 16.96 -0.31
CA LEU A 18 -0.80 15.56 0.09
C LEU A 18 -0.12 14.55 -0.85
N VAL A 19 -0.10 14.83 -2.16
CA VAL A 19 0.59 14.00 -3.16
C VAL A 19 2.10 14.02 -2.93
N ASP A 20 2.68 15.19 -2.61
CA ASP A 20 4.12 15.33 -2.36
C ASP A 20 4.56 14.58 -1.10
N MET A 21 3.69 14.50 -0.09
CA MET A 21 3.93 13.75 1.15
C MET A 21 3.70 12.23 1.00
N ALA A 22 3.05 11.77 -0.06
CA ALA A 22 2.75 10.35 -0.25
C ALA A 22 4.00 9.57 -0.70
N SER A 23 4.30 8.48 0.00
CA SER A 23 5.53 7.69 -0.18
C SER A 23 5.49 6.70 -1.34
N SER A 24 4.30 6.28 -1.79
CA SER A 24 4.13 5.28 -2.86
C SER A 24 3.31 5.82 -4.04
N GLU A 25 3.54 5.26 -5.23
CA GLU A 25 2.80 5.64 -6.43
C GLU A 25 1.28 5.41 -6.28
N PRO A 26 0.80 4.27 -5.72
CA PRO A 26 -0.62 4.09 -5.45
C PRO A 26 -1.18 5.12 -4.47
N ALA A 27 -0.43 5.50 -3.43
CA ALA A 27 -0.86 6.53 -2.49
C ALA A 27 -0.96 7.90 -3.17
N LYS A 28 0.02 8.28 -4.00
CA LYS A 28 -0.04 9.50 -4.83
C LYS A 28 -1.27 9.53 -5.73
N LYS A 29 -1.60 8.41 -6.38
CA LYS A 29 -2.81 8.25 -7.21
C LYS A 29 -4.11 8.36 -6.40
N LEU A 30 -4.11 7.97 -5.12
CA LEU A 30 -5.27 8.13 -4.23
C LEU A 30 -5.41 9.58 -3.78
N CYS A 31 -4.33 10.20 -3.30
CA CYS A 31 -4.30 11.60 -2.89
C CYS A 31 -4.79 12.53 -4.00
N SER A 32 -4.33 12.32 -5.24
CA SER A 32 -4.71 13.17 -6.39
C SER A 32 -6.19 13.09 -6.77
N LYS A 33 -6.90 12.06 -6.31
CA LYS A 33 -8.32 11.84 -6.59
C LYS A 33 -9.23 12.26 -5.42
N LEU A 34 -8.67 12.66 -4.28
CA LEU A 34 -9.44 13.11 -3.13
C LEU A 34 -10.34 14.29 -3.50
N LYS A 35 -11.54 14.27 -2.95
CA LYS A 35 -12.54 15.32 -3.09
C LYS A 35 -13.13 15.60 -1.72
N PRO A 36 -13.51 16.85 -1.43
CA PRO A 36 -14.17 17.13 -0.17
C PRO A 36 -15.51 16.40 -0.12
N SER A 37 -15.82 15.79 1.01
CA SER A 37 -17.14 15.23 1.28
C SER A 37 -18.07 16.30 1.88
N THR A 38 -19.38 16.12 1.69
CA THR A 38 -20.42 16.88 2.39
C THR A 38 -21.23 16.01 3.35
N ASN A 39 -20.90 14.71 3.44
CA ASN A 39 -21.56 13.79 4.34
C ASN A 39 -20.83 13.83 5.69
N ILE A 40 -21.54 14.25 6.75
CA ILE A 40 -20.96 14.40 8.08
C ILE A 40 -20.39 13.09 8.63
N ALA A 41 -21.04 11.95 8.37
CA ALA A 41 -20.58 10.65 8.85
C ALA A 41 -19.27 10.23 8.18
N GLU A 42 -19.12 10.49 6.87
CA GLU A 42 -17.88 10.25 6.13
C GLU A 42 -16.76 11.16 6.63
N ILE A 43 -17.04 12.45 6.83
CA ILE A 43 -16.08 13.42 7.35
C ILE A 43 -15.57 12.99 8.74
N GLN A 44 -16.46 12.58 9.64
CA GLN A 44 -16.08 12.13 10.98
C GLN A 44 -15.24 10.85 10.93
N LYS A 45 -15.60 9.90 10.05
CA LYS A 45 -14.82 8.67 9.83
C LYS A 45 -13.41 8.99 9.34
N ASP A 46 -13.27 9.79 8.29
CA ASP A 46 -11.97 10.15 7.71
C ASP A 46 -11.09 10.93 8.70
N GLN A 47 -11.69 11.81 9.50
CA GLN A 47 -10.99 12.52 10.57
C GLN A 47 -10.50 11.53 11.65
N SER A 48 -11.35 10.59 12.09
CA SER A 48 -10.96 9.57 13.06
C SER A 48 -9.80 8.71 12.57
N HIS A 49 -9.82 8.30 11.29
CA HIS A 49 -8.69 7.58 10.67
C HIS A 49 -7.40 8.42 10.67
N THR A 50 -7.51 9.71 10.35
CA THR A 50 -6.35 10.63 10.33
C THR A 50 -5.75 10.80 11.74
N THR A 51 -6.60 10.95 12.76
CA THR A 51 -6.16 11.04 14.15
C THR A 51 -5.45 9.77 14.60
N ALA A 52 -6.06 8.59 14.37
CA ALA A 52 -5.44 7.31 14.70
C ALA A 52 -4.09 7.10 13.99
N ALA A 53 -3.99 7.47 12.71
CA ALA A 53 -2.74 7.39 11.96
C ALA A 53 -1.65 8.28 12.57
N LEU A 54 -2.00 9.51 12.94
CA LEU A 54 -1.07 10.44 13.60
C LEU A 54 -0.59 9.90 14.95
N ASP A 55 -1.49 9.34 15.75
CA ASP A 55 -1.16 8.80 17.07
C ASP A 55 -0.25 7.57 16.96
N ARG A 56 -0.51 6.66 16.02
CA ARG A 56 0.40 5.54 15.71
C ARG A 56 1.79 6.04 15.30
N ILE A 57 1.86 7.06 14.43
CA ILE A 57 3.15 7.66 14.02
C ILE A 57 3.89 8.27 15.22
N ARG A 58 3.19 8.95 16.12
CA ARG A 58 3.78 9.54 17.33
C ARG A 58 4.33 8.50 18.29
N LEU A 59 3.63 7.39 18.47
CA LEU A 59 3.97 6.34 19.43
C LEU A 59 5.03 5.36 18.89
N LYS A 60 4.88 4.90 17.65
CA LYS A 60 5.71 3.84 17.05
C LYS A 60 6.74 4.37 16.03
N GLY A 61 6.64 5.63 15.65
CA GLY A 61 7.40 6.19 14.54
C GLY A 61 6.71 5.95 13.18
N ASN A 62 7.37 6.39 12.12
CA ASN A 62 6.81 6.37 10.77
C ASN A 62 6.87 4.98 10.12
N LEU A 63 5.76 4.52 9.56
CA LEU A 63 5.70 3.34 8.70
C LEU A 63 5.97 3.74 7.24
N SER A 64 7.13 3.36 6.71
CA SER A 64 7.44 3.60 5.30
C SER A 64 6.77 2.57 4.40
N LEU A 65 5.95 3.06 3.45
CA LEU A 65 5.27 2.25 2.43
C LEU A 65 5.80 2.51 1.01
N SER A 66 6.99 3.10 0.87
CA SER A 66 7.61 3.44 -0.43
C SER A 66 7.86 2.22 -1.34
N GLU A 67 7.94 1.04 -0.74
CA GLU A 67 8.14 -0.25 -1.39
C GLU A 67 6.87 -0.74 -2.11
N VAL A 68 5.70 -0.20 -1.80
CA VAL A 68 4.45 -0.59 -2.44
C VAL A 68 4.46 -0.15 -3.91
N LYS A 69 4.36 -1.13 -4.82
CA LYS A 69 4.31 -0.92 -6.27
C LYS A 69 2.91 -1.21 -6.82
N ASP A 70 2.59 -0.61 -7.96
CA ASP A 70 1.37 -0.97 -8.69
C ASP A 70 1.62 -2.23 -9.52
N ILE A 71 0.88 -3.31 -9.22
CA ILE A 71 0.97 -4.61 -9.91
C ILE A 71 -0.36 -5.02 -10.55
N LYS A 72 -1.35 -4.13 -10.60
CA LYS A 72 -2.70 -4.47 -11.09
C LYS A 72 -2.69 -5.01 -12.51
N ASP A 73 -1.89 -4.43 -13.39
CA ASP A 73 -1.78 -4.87 -14.78
C ASP A 73 -1.06 -6.21 -14.89
N SER A 74 -0.03 -6.45 -14.07
CA SER A 74 0.67 -7.74 -13.98
C SER A 74 -0.28 -8.85 -13.54
N LEU A 75 -1.12 -8.59 -12.52
CA LEU A 75 -2.10 -9.56 -12.03
C LEU A 75 -3.18 -9.87 -13.07
N LYS A 76 -3.74 -8.85 -13.73
CA LYS A 76 -4.73 -9.05 -14.81
C LYS A 76 -4.19 -9.87 -15.97
N ARG A 77 -2.91 -9.67 -16.34
CA ARG A 77 -2.28 -10.49 -17.38
C ARG A 77 -2.07 -11.93 -16.92
N LEU A 78 -1.71 -12.12 -15.66
CA LEU A 78 -1.56 -13.45 -15.09
C LEU A 78 -2.89 -14.22 -15.08
N GLU A 79 -4.01 -13.55 -14.76
CA GLU A 79 -5.35 -14.15 -14.76
C GLU A 79 -5.76 -14.73 -16.14
N ILE A 80 -5.30 -14.12 -17.24
CA ILE A 80 -5.55 -14.60 -18.60
C ILE A 80 -4.46 -15.56 -19.13
N GLY A 81 -3.58 -16.06 -18.25
CA GLY A 81 -2.58 -17.09 -18.55
C GLY A 81 -1.22 -16.56 -19.05
N SER A 82 -0.95 -15.26 -18.96
CA SER A 82 0.37 -14.71 -19.29
C SER A 82 1.40 -15.04 -18.21
N SER A 83 2.66 -15.18 -18.61
CA SER A 83 3.79 -15.23 -17.67
C SER A 83 4.12 -13.85 -17.09
N LEU A 84 4.73 -13.85 -15.91
CA LEU A 84 5.30 -12.67 -15.26
C LEU A 84 6.80 -12.55 -15.59
N SER A 85 7.26 -11.32 -15.77
CA SER A 85 8.70 -11.03 -15.90
C SER A 85 9.40 -10.97 -14.53
N GLN A 86 10.74 -11.06 -14.52
CA GLN A 86 11.55 -10.89 -13.31
C GLN A 86 11.22 -9.60 -12.55
N VAL A 87 11.11 -8.48 -13.28
CA VAL A 87 10.78 -7.17 -12.70
C VAL A 87 9.43 -7.19 -12.00
N GLU A 88 8.45 -7.92 -12.54
CA GLU A 88 7.12 -8.03 -11.95
C GLU A 88 7.12 -8.92 -10.71
N LEU A 89 7.87 -10.02 -10.73
CA LEU A 89 8.08 -10.85 -9.54
C LEU A 89 8.77 -10.07 -8.42
N MET A 90 9.74 -9.21 -8.74
CA MET A 90 10.37 -8.31 -7.77
C MET A 90 9.38 -7.30 -7.19
N LYS A 91 8.49 -6.72 -8.02
CA LYS A 91 7.43 -5.82 -7.54
C LYS A 91 6.47 -6.54 -6.59
N ILE A 92 6.10 -7.78 -6.89
CA ILE A 92 5.25 -8.60 -6.01
C ILE A 92 5.97 -8.84 -4.68
N LEU A 93 7.24 -9.26 -4.70
CA LEU A 93 8.03 -9.45 -3.49
C LEU A 93 8.13 -8.17 -2.65
N SER A 94 8.32 -7.00 -3.29
CA SER A 94 8.32 -5.69 -2.63
C SER A 94 7.02 -5.40 -1.86
N ILE A 95 5.88 -5.76 -2.44
CA ILE A 95 4.57 -5.60 -1.79
C ILE A 95 4.41 -6.55 -0.61
N LEU A 96 4.82 -7.82 -0.76
CA LEU A 96 4.76 -8.79 0.34
C LEU A 96 5.66 -8.38 1.52
N ASN A 97 6.82 -7.79 1.24
CA ASN A 97 7.69 -7.21 2.26
C ASN A 97 7.05 -6.01 2.95
N ALA A 98 6.39 -5.12 2.20
CA ALA A 98 5.67 -4.00 2.76
C ALA A 98 4.48 -4.45 3.64
N ALA A 99 3.74 -5.48 3.21
CA ALA A 99 2.66 -6.07 4.00
C ALA A 99 3.19 -6.64 5.32
N ALA A 100 4.30 -7.37 5.29
CA ALA A 100 4.94 -7.89 6.49
C ALA A 100 5.34 -6.80 7.50
N LYS A 101 5.92 -5.69 6.98
CA LYS A 101 6.29 -4.52 7.80
C LYS A 101 5.07 -3.82 8.37
N ALA A 102 3.99 -3.73 7.60
CA ALA A 102 2.74 -3.13 8.06
C ALA A 102 2.08 -3.98 9.15
N ILE A 103 2.04 -5.30 8.97
CA ILE A 103 1.56 -6.27 9.97
C ILE A 103 2.34 -6.12 11.28
N SER A 104 3.67 -6.14 11.24
CA SER A 104 4.50 -6.01 12.45
C SER A 104 4.42 -4.63 13.11
N TYR A 105 4.17 -3.58 12.32
CA TYR A 105 3.97 -2.22 12.84
C TYR A 105 2.60 -2.05 13.50
N GLY A 106 1.56 -2.59 12.86
CA GLY A 106 0.18 -2.18 13.09
C GLY A 106 -0.66 -3.09 13.96
N LEU A 107 -0.35 -4.39 14.04
CA LEU A 107 -1.17 -5.31 14.82
C LEU A 107 -0.85 -5.24 16.31
N HIS A 108 -1.91 -5.23 17.13
CA HIS A 108 -1.83 -5.32 18.58
C HIS A 108 -2.45 -6.64 19.04
N ASP A 109 -1.59 -7.64 19.32
CA ASP A 109 -2.03 -8.97 19.72
C ASP A 109 -2.87 -8.95 21.02
N ASP A 110 -2.61 -7.98 21.91
CA ASP A 110 -3.26 -7.86 23.20
C ASP A 110 -4.58 -7.06 23.17
N ASP A 111 -4.84 -6.29 22.10
CA ASP A 111 -6.06 -5.48 21.96
C ASP A 111 -6.52 -5.37 20.49
N PRO A 112 -7.40 -6.28 20.04
CA PRO A 112 -7.96 -6.25 18.69
C PRO A 112 -8.89 -5.06 18.40
N SER A 113 -9.21 -4.22 19.40
CA SER A 113 -10.03 -3.00 19.25
C SER A 113 -9.25 -1.74 19.59
N TYR A 114 -7.91 -1.78 19.46
CA TYR A 114 -7.01 -0.68 19.78
C TYR A 114 -7.44 0.66 19.15
N ASP A 115 -7.71 0.69 17.84
CA ASP A 115 -8.29 1.86 17.17
C ASP A 115 -9.03 1.49 15.86
N VAL A 116 -9.56 2.52 15.18
CA VAL A 116 -10.29 2.40 13.90
C VAL A 116 -9.45 1.90 12.72
N LEU A 117 -8.13 1.88 12.84
CA LEU A 117 -7.23 1.39 11.80
C LEU A 117 -6.91 -0.11 11.94
N GLU A 118 -7.18 -0.71 13.10
CA GLU A 118 -6.84 -2.11 13.39
C GLU A 118 -7.46 -3.07 12.35
N GLU A 119 -8.71 -2.82 11.93
CA GLU A 119 -9.41 -3.60 10.89
C GLU A 119 -8.59 -3.66 9.58
N TYR A 120 -7.97 -2.54 9.18
CA TYR A 120 -7.14 -2.50 7.97
C TYR A 120 -5.89 -3.35 8.10
N PHE A 121 -5.28 -3.42 9.29
CA PHE A 121 -4.08 -4.24 9.51
C PHE A 121 -4.42 -5.73 9.63
N ILE A 122 -5.56 -6.09 10.23
CA ILE A 122 -6.03 -7.48 10.34
C ILE A 122 -6.29 -8.10 8.96
N THR A 123 -6.75 -7.30 7.99
CA THR A 123 -7.00 -7.78 6.62
C THR A 123 -5.74 -7.96 5.78
N LEU A 124 -4.56 -7.54 6.26
CA LEU A 124 -3.31 -7.74 5.54
C LEU A 124 -2.84 -9.19 5.64
N ASP A 125 -2.39 -9.74 4.51
CA ASP A 125 -1.68 -11.00 4.45
C ASP A 125 -0.34 -10.80 3.72
N GLU A 126 0.75 -11.25 4.33
CA GLU A 126 2.07 -11.22 3.70
C GLU A 126 2.35 -12.45 2.82
N CYS A 127 1.40 -13.39 2.72
CA CYS A 127 1.50 -14.63 1.94
C CYS A 127 2.85 -15.32 2.17
N LYS A 128 3.16 -15.65 3.43
CA LYS A 128 4.47 -16.17 3.89
C LYS A 128 5.10 -17.22 2.94
N PRO A 129 4.36 -18.23 2.44
CA PRO A 129 4.94 -19.23 1.54
C PRO A 129 5.43 -18.63 0.22
N LEU A 130 4.62 -17.77 -0.41
CA LEU A 130 4.96 -17.13 -1.68
C LEU A 130 6.15 -16.19 -1.52
N LYS A 131 6.16 -15.38 -0.45
CA LYS A 131 7.28 -14.49 -0.14
C LYS A 131 8.58 -15.27 0.01
N LYS A 132 8.57 -16.39 0.74
CA LYS A 132 9.75 -17.27 0.92
C LYS A 132 10.26 -17.81 -0.41
N GLU A 133 9.38 -18.30 -1.28
CA GLU A 133 9.79 -18.80 -2.59
C GLU A 133 10.34 -17.70 -3.51
N LEU A 134 9.69 -16.52 -3.53
CA LEU A 134 10.18 -15.39 -4.31
C LEU A 134 11.54 -14.90 -3.81
N SER A 135 11.74 -14.79 -2.50
CA SER A 135 13.05 -14.45 -1.92
C SER A 135 14.14 -15.48 -2.20
N ARG A 136 13.78 -16.75 -2.38
CA ARG A 136 14.72 -17.81 -2.76
C ARG A 136 15.13 -17.73 -4.23
N CYS A 137 14.17 -17.43 -5.11
CA CYS A 137 14.38 -17.42 -6.57
C CYS A 137 15.02 -16.12 -7.07
N ILE A 138 14.78 -14.99 -6.39
CA ILE A 138 15.29 -13.67 -6.75
C ILE A 138 16.55 -13.41 -5.92
N ILE A 139 17.73 -13.71 -6.48
CA ILE A 139 19.01 -13.51 -5.79
C ILE A 139 19.43 -12.04 -5.84
N SER A 140 19.11 -11.32 -6.93
CA SER A 140 19.34 -9.87 -7.11
C SER A 140 18.61 -9.34 -8.35
N GLU A 141 18.64 -8.01 -8.56
CA GLU A 141 17.98 -7.28 -9.66
C GLU A 141 18.36 -7.82 -11.06
N GLU A 142 19.52 -8.48 -11.19
CA GLU A 142 20.05 -9.04 -12.44
C GLU A 142 20.06 -10.58 -12.50
N ILE A 143 19.77 -11.30 -11.40
CA ILE A 143 19.95 -12.76 -11.33
C ILE A 143 18.74 -13.43 -10.70
N ILE A 144 17.98 -14.15 -11.52
CA ILE A 144 17.10 -15.24 -11.05
C ILE A 144 17.98 -16.49 -10.91
N ALA A 145 17.94 -17.15 -9.75
CA ALA A 145 18.48 -18.49 -9.61
C ALA A 145 17.70 -19.37 -10.60
N GLY A 146 18.34 -19.76 -11.70
CA GLY A 146 17.67 -20.44 -12.80
C GLY A 146 16.77 -21.56 -12.29
N ILE A 147 15.50 -21.54 -12.69
CA ILE A 147 14.71 -22.76 -12.74
C ILE A 147 15.36 -23.60 -13.84
N CYS A 148 16.43 -24.32 -13.49
CA CYS A 148 16.85 -25.50 -14.21
C CYS A 148 15.70 -26.49 -14.06
N ILE A 149 14.75 -26.44 -14.98
CA ILE A 149 13.89 -27.58 -15.29
C ILE A 149 14.87 -28.63 -15.84
N PRO A 150 15.10 -29.78 -15.18
CA PRO A 150 15.79 -30.87 -15.84
C PRO A 150 14.83 -31.42 -16.90
N GLY A 151 14.99 -30.94 -18.14
CA GLY A 151 14.36 -31.52 -19.31
C GLY A 151 15.13 -32.76 -19.74
N THR A 152 14.44 -33.90 -19.70
CA THR A 152 14.58 -35.15 -20.50
C THR A 152 15.89 -35.44 -21.21
#